data_AF-A0A6G3MFM7-F1
#
_entry.id   AF-A0A6G3MFM7-F1
#
_cell.length_a   1.000
_cell.length_b   1.000
_cell.length_c   1.000
_cell.angle_alpha   90.00
_cell.angle_beta   90.00
_cell.angle_gamma   90.00
#
_symmetry.space_group_name_H-M   'P 1'
#
loop_
_entity.id
_entity.type
_entity.pdbx_description
1 polymer ?
#
loop_
_entity_poly.entity_id
_entity_poly.type
_entity_poly.pdbx_seq_one_letter_code
_entity_poly.pdbx_strand_id
1 'polypeptide(L)'
;MNEPAHQMLPEKSDNNDLVNMVEIKEMQLEENAEIIEMVGADDLTCCSYPKGYVPRQVIYICIICQPNPDDMAGFCSACAIKCHKGHHVYPIGSKRYFRCDCGNQKFKKTPCLLYAVCII
;
A
#
# COMPACT_ATOMS: atom_id res chain seq x y z
N MET A 1 -34.88 -7.74 -60.71
CA MET A 1 -33.67 -7.15 -60.09
C MET A 1 -33.47 -7.90 -58.78
N ASN A 2 -32.72 -8.99 -58.84
CA ASN A 2 -32.36 -9.83 -57.69
C ASN A 2 -30.85 -9.66 -57.49
N GLU A 3 -30.41 -9.30 -56.29
CA GLU A 3 -29.13 -9.76 -55.76
C GLU A 3 -29.40 -11.01 -54.93
N PRO A 4 -28.58 -12.07 -55.06
CA PRO A 4 -27.64 -12.33 -53.96
C PRO A 4 -26.35 -13.08 -54.36
N ALA A 5 -25.29 -12.92 -53.56
CA ALA A 5 -24.54 -13.98 -52.85
C ALA A 5 -23.12 -13.50 -52.49
N HIS A 6 -22.83 -13.52 -51.18
CA HIS A 6 -21.61 -14.01 -50.51
C HIS A 6 -20.39 -14.31 -51.43
N GLN A 7 -19.13 -13.94 -51.11
CA GLN A 7 -18.40 -14.25 -49.86
C GLN A 7 -16.93 -13.76 -49.96
N MET A 8 -16.18 -13.87 -48.84
CA MET A 8 -14.70 -13.91 -48.68
C MET A 8 -14.02 -12.56 -48.35
N LEU A 9 -13.33 -12.32 -47.23
CA LEU A 9 -12.87 -13.07 -46.04
C LEU A 9 -12.66 -12.05 -44.89
N PRO A 10 -12.74 -12.42 -43.60
CA PRO A 10 -12.24 -11.57 -42.53
C PRO A 10 -10.71 -11.47 -42.63
N GLU A 11 -10.18 -10.24 -42.63
CA GLU A 11 -8.74 -10.02 -42.45
C GLU A 11 -8.32 -10.64 -41.11
N LYS A 12 -7.25 -11.43 -41.17
CA LYS A 12 -6.78 -12.33 -40.11
C LYS A 12 -6.70 -11.61 -38.77
N SER A 13 -7.41 -12.09 -37.76
CA SER A 13 -7.03 -11.78 -36.38
C SER A 13 -5.76 -12.58 -36.09
N ASP A 14 -4.60 -11.92 -36.12
CA ASP A 14 -3.34 -12.51 -35.70
C ASP A 14 -3.47 -12.96 -34.23
N ASN A 15 -3.66 -14.26 -34.03
CA ASN A 15 -3.63 -14.92 -32.74
C ASN A 15 -2.18 -14.98 -32.22
N ASN A 16 -1.60 -13.82 -31.91
CA ASN A 16 -0.25 -13.71 -31.32
C ASN A 16 -0.25 -13.00 -29.95
N ASP A 17 -1.41 -12.65 -29.41
CA ASP A 17 -1.56 -12.01 -28.08
C ASP A 17 -1.85 -13.02 -26.96
N LEU A 18 -1.34 -14.25 -27.08
CA LEU A 18 -1.43 -15.24 -25.99
C LEU A 18 -0.17 -15.13 -25.12
N VAL A 19 -0.17 -14.17 -24.19
CA VAL A 19 0.86 -14.05 -23.16
C VAL A 19 0.69 -15.19 -22.15
N ASN A 20 1.77 -15.90 -21.82
CA ASN A 20 1.72 -16.98 -20.85
C ASN A 20 1.55 -16.43 -19.43
N MET A 21 0.71 -17.07 -18.62
CA MET A 21 0.53 -16.75 -17.20
C MET A 21 1.82 -16.82 -16.38
N VAL A 22 2.82 -17.58 -16.84
CA VAL A 22 4.13 -17.65 -16.21
C VAL A 22 4.91 -16.34 -16.41
N GLU A 23 5.01 -15.87 -17.66
CA GLU A 23 5.73 -14.64 -18.01
C GLU A 23 5.12 -13.42 -17.30
N ILE A 24 3.79 -13.33 -17.24
CA ILE A 24 3.09 -12.26 -16.50
C ILE A 24 3.47 -12.25 -15.01
N LYS A 25 3.56 -13.44 -14.39
CA LYS A 25 3.92 -13.54 -12.97
C LYS A 25 5.35 -13.11 -12.71
N GLU A 26 6.28 -13.48 -13.58
CA GLU A 26 7.69 -13.08 -13.46
C GLU A 26 7.83 -11.56 -13.54
N MET A 27 7.19 -10.93 -14.54
CA MET A 27 7.14 -9.47 -14.65
C MET A 27 6.54 -8.79 -13.41
N GLN A 28 5.44 -9.32 -12.87
CA GLN A 28 4.82 -8.79 -11.66
C GLN A 28 5.72 -8.94 -10.42
N LEU A 29 6.48 -10.02 -10.31
CA LEU A 29 7.40 -10.24 -9.19
C LEU A 29 8.54 -9.22 -9.21
N GLU A 30 9.09 -8.92 -10.39
CA GLU A 30 10.12 -7.91 -10.58
C GLU A 30 9.60 -6.52 -10.22
N GLU A 31 8.45 -6.11 -10.76
CA GLU A 31 7.82 -4.82 -10.44
C GLU A 31 7.51 -4.69 -8.94
N ASN A 32 6.98 -5.74 -8.32
CA ASN A 32 6.71 -5.75 -6.88
C ASN A 32 8.00 -5.62 -6.05
N ALA A 33 9.10 -6.25 -6.47
CA ALA A 33 10.38 -6.16 -5.78
C ALA A 33 10.92 -4.72 -5.82
N GLU A 34 10.85 -4.06 -6.98
CA GLU A 34 11.23 -2.66 -7.14
C GLU A 34 10.40 -1.73 -6.24
N ILE A 35 9.07 -1.94 -6.21
CA ILE A 35 8.17 -1.17 -5.35
C ILE A 35 8.53 -1.38 -3.87
N ILE A 36 8.72 -2.64 -3.44
CA ILE A 36 9.08 -2.96 -2.05
C ILE A 36 10.40 -2.28 -1.67
N GLU A 37 11.38 -2.20 -2.56
CA GLU A 37 12.62 -1.47 -2.31
C GLU A 37 12.37 0.03 -2.06
N MET A 38 11.44 0.63 -2.82
CA MET A 38 11.09 2.04 -2.75
C MET A 38 10.23 2.42 -1.55
N VAL A 39 9.24 1.61 -1.17
CA VAL A 39 8.24 1.96 -0.15
C VAL A 39 8.28 1.08 1.10
N GLY A 40 8.92 -0.09 1.01
CA GLY A 40 8.91 -1.11 2.04
C GLY A 40 7.76 -2.10 1.88
N ALA A 41 7.88 -3.28 2.48
CA ALA A 41 6.80 -4.25 2.55
C ALA A 41 5.79 -3.81 3.63
N ASP A 42 4.78 -3.05 3.19
CA ASP A 42 3.74 -2.55 4.09
C ASP A 42 2.71 -3.63 4.43
N ASP A 43 2.47 -3.79 5.72
CA ASP A 43 1.43 -4.64 6.25
C ASP A 43 0.22 -3.76 6.56
N LEU A 44 -0.90 -3.99 5.87
CA LEU A 44 -2.13 -3.18 6.04
C LEU A 44 -3.03 -3.71 7.17
N THR A 45 -2.69 -4.87 7.73
CA THR A 45 -3.47 -5.53 8.77
C THR A 45 -2.85 -5.37 10.15
N CYS A 46 -1.53 -5.20 10.19
CA CYS A 46 -0.78 -5.15 11.43
C CYS A 46 0.07 -3.90 11.62
N CYS A 47 -0.03 -3.32 12.82
CA CYS A 47 0.78 -2.16 13.20
C CYS A 47 2.27 -2.56 13.20
N SER A 48 3.13 -1.69 12.67
CA SER A 48 4.58 -1.93 12.64
C SER A 48 5.28 -1.63 13.97
N TYR A 49 4.61 -1.02 14.96
CA TYR A 49 5.20 -0.70 16.27
C TYR A 49 5.87 -1.91 16.97
N PRO A 50 5.26 -3.11 17.03
CA PRO A 50 5.87 -4.29 17.63
C PRO A 50 7.10 -4.79 16.87
N LYS A 51 7.14 -4.57 15.55
CA LYS A 51 8.27 -4.92 14.67
C LYS A 51 9.51 -4.03 14.93
N GLY A 52 9.38 -2.99 15.78
CA GLY A 52 10.47 -2.08 16.12
C GLY A 52 10.75 -1.06 15.01
N TYR A 53 12.03 -0.76 14.80
CA TYR A 53 12.46 0.13 13.72
C TYR A 53 12.59 -0.68 12.42
N VAL A 54 11.64 -0.52 11.51
CA VAL A 54 11.65 -1.27 10.25
C VAL A 54 12.59 -0.61 9.24
N PRO A 55 13.23 -1.37 8.34
CA PRO A 55 14.21 -0.84 7.38
C PRO A 55 13.65 0.24 6.47
N ARG A 56 12.38 0.10 6.05
CA ARG A 56 11.63 1.09 5.26
C ARG A 56 10.12 0.85 5.39
N GLN A 57 9.33 1.92 5.50
CA GLN A 57 7.86 1.90 5.38
C GLN A 57 7.33 3.27 4.95
N VAL A 58 6.11 3.34 4.42
CA VAL A 58 5.39 4.61 4.21
C VAL A 58 4.94 5.18 5.55
N ILE A 59 5.16 6.48 5.75
CA ILE A 59 4.71 7.19 6.94
C ILE A 59 3.48 8.01 6.63
N TYR A 60 2.50 7.92 7.53
CA TYR A 60 1.32 8.75 7.54
C TYR A 60 1.33 9.71 8.72
N ILE A 61 0.79 10.90 8.53
CA ILE A 61 0.53 11.88 9.58
C ILE A 61 -0.97 12.17 9.66
N CYS A 62 -1.44 12.64 10.80
CA CYS A 62 -2.81 13.09 10.96
C CYS A 62 -2.84 14.50 11.54
N ILE A 63 -3.31 15.47 10.74
CA ILE A 63 -3.30 16.90 11.13
C ILE A 63 -4.31 17.22 12.22
N ILE A 64 -5.30 16.36 12.44
CA ILE A 64 -6.28 16.51 13.53
C ILE A 64 -5.70 15.94 14.85
N CYS A 65 -5.00 14.81 14.78
CA CYS A 65 -4.41 14.18 15.98
C CYS A 65 -3.11 14.86 16.44
N GLN A 66 -2.37 15.45 15.50
CA GLN A 66 -1.15 16.23 15.74
C GLN A 66 -1.32 17.65 15.17
N PRO A 67 -2.06 18.52 15.87
CA PRO A 67 -2.28 19.89 15.41
C PRO A 67 -1.06 20.79 15.59
N ASN A 68 -0.13 20.41 16.48
CA ASN A 68 1.10 21.16 16.70
C ASN A 68 2.19 20.67 15.72
N PRO A 69 2.69 21.52 14.81
CA PRO A 69 3.74 21.12 13.86
C PRO A 69 5.07 20.76 14.55
N ASP A 70 5.32 21.24 15.76
CA ASP A 70 6.55 20.95 16.50
C ASP A 70 6.55 19.53 17.13
N ASP A 71 5.36 18.94 17.30
CA ASP A 71 5.18 17.60 17.90
C ASP A 71 4.99 16.53 16.80
N MET A 72 5.93 16.44 15.86
CA MET A 72 5.79 15.53 14.71
C MET A 72 5.75 14.06 15.16
N ALA A 73 4.64 13.40 14.82
CA ALA A 73 4.44 11.97 15.02
C ALA A 73 3.93 11.32 13.73
N GLY A 74 4.49 10.16 13.40
CA GLY A 74 4.11 9.39 12.21
C GLY A 74 3.51 8.04 12.58
N PHE A 75 2.76 7.43 11.69
CA PHE A 75 2.27 6.06 11.88
C PHE A 75 2.25 5.27 10.58
N CYS A 76 2.19 3.95 10.73
CA CYS A 76 2.20 3.00 9.61
C CYS A 76 0.85 2.93 8.88
N SER A 77 0.86 2.32 7.70
CA SER A 77 -0.28 2.14 6.80
C SER A 77 -1.47 1.44 7.45
N ALA A 78 -1.25 0.38 8.23
CA ALA A 78 -2.34 -0.27 8.97
C ALA A 78 -3.06 0.68 9.95
N CYS A 79 -2.31 1.54 10.65
CA CYS A 79 -2.89 2.51 11.57
C CYS A 79 -3.66 3.61 10.83
N ALA A 80 -3.23 4.01 9.63
CA ALA A 80 -3.99 4.96 8.79
C ALA A 80 -5.39 4.40 8.47
N ILE A 81 -5.48 3.12 8.13
CA ILE A 81 -6.73 2.46 7.72
C ILE A 81 -7.63 2.13 8.93
N LYS A 82 -7.04 1.83 10.08
CA LYS A 82 -7.78 1.31 11.25
C LYS A 82 -7.90 2.27 12.41
N CYS A 83 -6.79 2.88 12.86
CA CYS A 83 -6.78 3.74 14.05
C CYS A 83 -7.16 5.20 13.73
N HIS A 84 -6.82 5.66 12.52
CA HIS A 84 -7.07 7.03 12.07
C HIS A 84 -8.12 7.10 10.94
N LYS A 85 -8.96 6.07 10.83
CA LYS A 85 -10.04 6.03 9.84
C LYS A 85 -10.99 7.21 10.05
N GLY A 86 -11.27 7.95 8.97
CA GLY A 86 -12.18 9.10 8.99
C GLY A 86 -11.54 10.40 9.49
N HIS A 87 -10.25 10.41 9.82
CA HIS A 87 -9.51 11.65 10.08
C HIS A 87 -8.81 12.18 8.82
N HIS A 88 -8.29 13.40 8.89
CA HIS A 88 -7.45 13.97 7.85
C HIS A 88 -6.03 13.40 7.98
N VAL A 89 -5.76 12.38 7.17
CA VAL A 89 -4.51 11.61 7.16
C VAL A 89 -3.83 11.78 5.81
N TYR A 90 -2.51 12.01 5.82
CA TYR A 90 -1.71 12.19 4.61
C TYR A 90 -0.47 11.32 4.62
N PRO A 91 -0.14 10.64 3.51
CA PRO A 91 1.17 10.03 3.34
C PRO A 91 2.22 11.13 3.16
N ILE A 92 3.35 11.02 3.85
CA ILE A 92 4.46 11.98 3.75
C ILE A 92 5.70 11.39 3.07
N GLY A 93 5.60 10.17 2.56
CA GLY A 93 6.67 9.43 1.88
C GLY A 93 7.15 8.20 2.66
N SER A 94 8.14 7.50 2.10
CA SER A 94 8.78 6.37 2.77
C SER A 94 10.00 6.81 3.57
N LYS A 95 10.20 6.21 4.75
CA LYS A 95 11.35 6.52 5.61
C LYS A 95 12.04 5.25 6.06
N ARG A 96 13.36 5.31 6.17
CA ARG A 96 14.18 4.23 6.71
C ARG A 96 14.27 4.28 8.23
N TYR A 97 14.41 3.13 8.87
CA TYR A 97 14.57 3.00 10.33
C TYR A 97 13.50 3.80 11.09
N PHE A 98 12.25 3.59 10.71
CA PHE A 98 11.11 4.24 11.35
C PHE A 98 10.34 3.24 12.20
N ARG A 99 9.90 3.69 13.39
CA ARG A 99 8.98 2.95 14.24
C ARG A 99 7.70 3.77 14.34
N CYS A 100 6.56 3.11 14.10
CA CYS A 100 5.24 3.73 14.24
C CYS A 100 5.11 4.44 15.60
N ASP A 101 4.44 5.60 15.65
CA ASP A 101 4.17 6.31 16.91
C ASP A 101 2.73 6.10 17.42
N CYS A 102 1.86 5.44 16.64
CA CYS A 102 0.46 5.23 17.03
C CYS A 102 0.35 4.53 18.39
N GLY A 103 -0.48 5.05 19.29
CA GLY A 103 -0.67 4.48 20.62
C GLY A 103 0.33 4.94 21.69
N ASN A 104 1.42 5.62 21.31
CA ASN A 104 2.42 6.08 22.27
C ASN A 104 2.10 7.49 22.83
N GLN A 105 3.00 8.02 23.67
CA GLN A 105 2.80 9.31 24.33
C GLN A 105 2.64 10.49 23.36
N LYS A 106 3.15 10.40 22.13
CA LYS A 106 2.95 11.43 21.12
C LYS A 106 1.48 11.55 20.73
N PHE A 107 0.69 10.47 20.74
CA PHE A 107 -0.73 10.47 20.37
C PHE A 107 -1.68 10.65 21.57
N LYS A 108 -1.32 11.52 22.53
CA LYS A 108 -2.13 11.87 23.72
C LYS A 108 -2.71 10.65 24.47
N LYS A 109 -2.03 9.50 24.40
CA LYS A 109 -2.41 8.22 25.02
C LYS A 109 -3.69 7.57 24.48
N THR A 110 -4.17 7.91 23.28
CA THR A 110 -5.18 7.08 22.60
C THR A 110 -4.53 5.77 22.16
N PRO A 111 -4.98 4.59 22.63
CA PRO A 111 -4.32 3.32 22.35
C PRO A 111 -4.42 2.92 20.87
N CYS A 112 -3.40 2.22 20.37
CA CYS A 112 -3.42 1.63 19.04
C CYS A 112 -4.33 0.38 19.03
N LEU A 113 -5.33 0.35 18.15
CA LEU A 113 -6.28 -0.77 18.02
C LEU A 113 -5.64 -2.07 17.54
N LEU A 114 -4.45 -1.98 16.93
CA LEU A 114 -3.77 -3.11 16.30
C LEU A 114 -2.58 -3.64 17.11
N TYR A 115 -2.18 -2.96 18.19
CA TYR A 115 -0.99 -3.37 18.94
C TYR A 115 -1.13 -4.78 19.52
N ALA A 116 -2.26 -5.07 20.18
CA ALA A 116 -2.50 -6.36 20.82
C ALA A 116 -2.71 -7.51 19.82
N VAL A 117 -3.17 -7.22 18.60
CA VAL A 117 -3.44 -8.23 17.57
C VAL A 117 -2.14 -8.71 16.92
N CYS A 118 -1.13 -7.84 16.87
CA CYS A 118 0.08 -8.05 16.06
C CYS A 118 1.31 -8.48 16.87
N ILE A 119 1.11 -8.80 18.15
CA ILE A 119 2.11 -9.36 19.06
C ILE A 119 1.90 -10.86 19.31
N ILE A 120 0.83 -11.44 18.77
CA ILE A 120 0.48 -12.86 18.82
C ILE A 120 0.90 -13.50 17.50
#